data_AF-A0A931IFV7-F1
#
_entry.id   AF-A0A931IFV7-F1
#
_cell.length_a   1.000
_cell.length_b   1.000
_cell.length_c   1.000
_cell.angle_alpha   90.00
_cell.angle_beta   90.00
_cell.angle_gamma   90.00
#
_symmetry.space_group_name_H-M   'P 1'
#
loop_
_entity.id
_entity.type
_entity.pdbx_description
1 polymer ?
#
loop_
_entity_poly.entity_id
_entity_poly.type
_entity_poly.pdbx_seq_one_letter_code
_entity_poly.pdbx_strand_id
1 'polypeptide(L)'
;MNLAEAARDLYGRDPAEFVAARTAMANAARHAGDKHLAAEITRLRRPTVTAWTVNLLARSAPEEVEALLRLGSALRTAQRELSGERLRTLGAQRQQAVTALAKRASELAAEAGRPVSATIQREIGQTLSAALADPEVANRIAEATLATAATYEGFGPREPALTAVPALASDAVDDAESVGAHREFTNAPKAAATASGHPAKRSSEDAAATDSERIATIGDDRATHETGHSTPADTESSTTTEAERTGATGGRRAATISTDRSATMSDGSTEPELAATTAPKSAREQAQRQTREEARRQTREEARRELERARGAVESAEGEADSARRDAELATRRLAEIDERLTELRAALEHAEQQRQFARSAERDAREQLRQARRRVERAERRERRAREQVDGD
;
A
#
# COMPACT_ATOMS: atom_id res chain seq x y z
N MET A 1 24.20 20.64 -11.03
CA MET A 1 22.96 19.92 -11.40
C MET A 1 23.35 18.50 -11.77
N ASN A 2 22.82 17.50 -11.07
CA ASN A 2 22.99 16.09 -11.42
C ASN A 2 21.73 15.54 -12.14
N LEU A 3 21.76 14.28 -12.60
CA LEU A 3 20.64 13.67 -13.33
C LEU A 3 19.36 13.55 -12.50
N ALA A 4 19.47 13.27 -11.21
CA ALA A 4 18.31 13.10 -10.33
C ALA A 4 17.58 14.43 -10.10
N GLU A 5 18.33 15.52 -9.89
CA GLU A 5 17.80 16.89 -9.82
C GLU A 5 17.11 17.29 -11.14
N ALA A 6 17.77 17.02 -12.27
CA ALA A 6 17.21 17.27 -13.60
C ALA A 6 15.90 16.49 -13.83
N ALA A 7 15.86 15.21 -13.44
CA ALA A 7 14.67 14.38 -13.57
C ALA A 7 13.52 14.92 -12.71
N ARG A 8 13.78 15.29 -11.45
CA ARG A 8 12.76 15.83 -10.53
C ARG A 8 12.16 17.13 -11.04
N ASP A 9 13.00 18.02 -11.58
CA ASP A 9 12.54 19.28 -12.17
C ASP A 9 11.72 19.07 -13.45
N LEU A 10 12.14 18.12 -14.30
CA LEU A 10 11.43 17.82 -15.55
C LEU A 10 10.09 17.12 -15.30
N TYR A 11 10.06 16.13 -14.41
CA TYR A 11 8.83 15.40 -14.07
C TYR A 11 7.86 16.20 -13.20
N GLY A 12 8.31 17.30 -12.59
CA GLY A 12 7.46 18.26 -11.88
C GLY A 12 6.72 19.25 -12.78
N ARG A 13 7.03 19.30 -14.09
CA ARG A 13 6.37 20.19 -15.07
C ARG A 13 5.16 19.54 -15.71
N ASP A 14 4.35 20.36 -16.38
CA ASP A 14 3.26 19.87 -17.21
C ASP A 14 3.79 18.94 -18.33
N PRO A 15 3.13 17.80 -18.62
CA PRO A 15 3.59 16.89 -19.66
C PRO A 15 3.70 17.53 -21.05
N ALA A 16 2.96 18.61 -21.34
CA ALA A 16 3.08 19.36 -22.59
C ALA A 16 4.38 20.19 -22.65
N GLU A 17 4.87 20.68 -21.52
CA GLU A 17 6.11 21.46 -21.43
C GLU A 17 7.37 20.59 -21.34
N PHE A 18 7.21 19.32 -20.96
CA PHE A 18 8.32 18.39 -20.69
C PHE A 18 9.38 18.37 -21.79
N VAL A 19 8.98 18.27 -23.06
CA VAL A 19 9.93 18.13 -24.19
C VAL A 19 10.73 19.41 -24.39
N ALA A 20 10.09 20.58 -24.28
CA ALA A 20 10.75 21.87 -24.39
C ALA A 20 11.73 22.08 -23.23
N ALA A 21 11.28 21.80 -22.00
CA ALA A 21 12.11 21.90 -20.81
C ALA A 21 13.31 20.94 -20.84
N ARG A 22 13.11 19.67 -21.26
CA ARG A 22 14.18 18.67 -21.41
C ARG A 22 15.22 19.14 -22.42
N THR A 23 14.78 19.71 -23.53
CA THR A 23 15.68 20.21 -24.57
C THR A 23 16.50 21.40 -24.08
N ALA A 24 15.87 22.35 -23.40
CA ALA A 24 16.54 23.50 -22.79
C ALA A 24 17.58 23.05 -21.75
N MET A 25 17.20 22.13 -20.86
CA MET A 25 18.08 21.62 -19.80
C MET A 25 19.26 20.80 -20.35
N ALA A 26 19.02 19.96 -21.38
CA ALA A 26 20.09 19.25 -22.06
C ALA A 26 21.07 20.20 -22.77
N ASN A 27 20.57 21.28 -23.40
CA ASN A 27 21.43 22.29 -24.01
C ASN A 27 22.24 23.06 -22.96
N ALA A 28 21.63 23.43 -21.83
CA ALA A 28 22.33 24.05 -20.71
C ALA A 28 23.47 23.16 -20.18
N ALA A 29 23.23 21.86 -20.01
CA ALA A 29 24.27 20.91 -19.60
C ALA A 29 25.43 20.82 -20.63
N ARG A 30 25.12 20.84 -21.94
CA ARG A 30 26.15 20.89 -22.99
C ARG A 30 26.97 22.17 -22.93
N HIS A 31 26.33 23.33 -22.73
CA HIS A 31 27.01 24.62 -22.59
C HIS A 31 27.89 24.68 -21.34
N ALA A 32 27.51 23.97 -20.27
CA ALA A 32 28.32 23.80 -19.06
C ALA A 32 29.47 22.77 -19.23
N GLY A 33 29.61 22.12 -20.39
CA GLY A 33 30.66 21.15 -20.68
C GLY A 33 30.34 19.70 -20.31
N ASP A 34 29.18 19.43 -19.71
CA ASP A 34 28.77 18.09 -19.28
C ASP A 34 27.96 17.37 -20.38
N LYS A 35 28.70 16.79 -21.33
CA LYS A 35 28.11 16.03 -22.45
C LYS A 35 27.43 14.74 -22.00
N HIS A 36 27.90 14.13 -20.92
CA HIS A 36 27.33 12.89 -20.39
C HIS A 36 25.96 13.15 -19.76
N LEU A 37 25.87 14.14 -18.87
CA LEU A 37 24.60 14.58 -18.27
C LEU A 37 23.59 15.00 -19.33
N ALA A 38 24.02 15.73 -20.36
CA ALA A 38 23.14 16.11 -21.46
C ALA A 38 22.57 14.90 -22.21
N ALA A 39 23.37 13.85 -22.43
CA ALA A 39 22.91 12.62 -23.06
C ALA A 39 21.87 11.89 -22.19
N GLU A 40 22.14 11.79 -20.89
CA GLU A 40 21.20 11.18 -19.93
C GLU A 40 19.88 11.96 -19.85
N ILE A 41 19.92 13.29 -19.78
CA ILE A 41 18.71 14.13 -19.80
C ILE A 41 17.88 13.88 -21.07
N THR A 42 18.53 13.75 -22.24
CA THR A 42 17.80 13.48 -23.49
C THR A 42 17.14 12.09 -23.53
N ARG A 43 17.65 11.11 -22.77
CA ARG A 43 17.07 9.77 -22.64
C ARG A 43 15.81 9.74 -21.77
N LEU A 44 15.58 10.75 -20.94
CA LEU A 44 14.37 10.85 -20.14
C LEU A 44 13.12 10.90 -21.03
N ARG A 45 12.20 9.98 -20.76
CA ARG A 45 10.94 9.84 -21.47
C ARG A 45 9.90 10.79 -20.88
N ARG A 46 9.04 11.30 -21.76
CA ARG A 46 7.86 12.09 -21.36
C ARG A 46 6.98 11.24 -20.42
N PRO A 47 6.54 11.78 -19.27
CA PRO A 47 5.67 11.05 -18.37
C PRO A 47 4.29 10.81 -19.02
N THR A 48 3.69 9.66 -18.75
CA THR A 48 2.25 9.47 -19.03
C THR A 48 1.41 10.38 -18.13
N VAL A 49 0.14 10.64 -18.50
CA VAL A 49 -0.75 11.48 -17.68
C VAL A 49 -0.91 10.90 -16.26
N THR A 50 -1.08 9.58 -16.17
CA THR A 50 -1.14 8.84 -14.90
C THR A 50 0.13 9.01 -14.08
N ALA A 51 1.31 8.86 -14.70
CA ALA A 51 2.59 9.02 -14.01
C ALA A 51 2.83 10.46 -13.54
N TRP A 52 2.51 11.44 -14.37
CA TRP A 52 2.55 12.86 -14.00
C TRP A 52 1.63 13.16 -12.82
N THR A 53 0.40 12.62 -12.82
CA THR A 53 -0.56 12.83 -11.73
C THR A 53 -0.06 12.24 -10.40
N VAL A 54 0.59 11.07 -10.45
CA VAL A 54 1.23 10.47 -9.27
C VAL A 54 2.45 11.28 -8.80
N ASN A 55 3.28 11.79 -9.73
CA ASN A 55 4.38 12.68 -9.37
C ASN A 55 3.87 14.00 -8.74
N LEU A 56 2.77 14.54 -9.26
CA LEU A 56 2.12 15.72 -8.69
C LEU A 56 1.62 15.45 -7.26
N LEU A 57 1.01 14.29 -7.02
CA LEU A 57 0.62 13.85 -5.67
C LEU A 57 1.85 13.78 -4.75
N ALA A 58 2.92 13.12 -5.16
CA ALA A 58 4.14 12.98 -4.34
C ALA A 58 4.79 14.32 -3.99
N ARG A 59 4.68 15.32 -4.87
CA ARG A 59 5.21 16.68 -4.62
C ARG A 59 4.28 17.53 -3.77
N SER A 60 2.97 17.35 -3.88
CA SER A 60 1.98 18.20 -3.20
C SER A 60 1.57 17.66 -1.84
N ALA A 61 1.66 16.34 -1.64
CA ALA A 61 1.29 15.63 -0.42
C ALA A 61 2.35 14.57 -0.05
N PRO A 62 3.61 14.98 0.21
CA PRO A 62 4.70 14.03 0.48
C PRO A 62 4.45 13.17 1.72
N GLU A 63 3.83 13.72 2.77
CA GLU A 63 3.53 13.00 4.01
C GLU A 63 2.52 11.87 3.81
N GLU A 64 1.49 12.11 2.98
CA GLU A 64 0.47 11.10 2.66
C GLU A 64 1.06 9.97 1.81
N VAL A 65 1.93 10.30 0.86
CA VAL A 65 2.67 9.31 0.08
C VAL A 65 3.63 8.52 0.97
N GLU A 66 4.36 9.16 1.88
CA GLU A 66 5.24 8.47 2.81
C GLU A 66 4.46 7.49 3.70
N ALA A 67 3.27 7.88 4.16
CA ALA A 67 2.37 6.99 4.91
C ALA A 67 1.96 5.75 4.10
N LEU A 68 1.63 5.91 2.82
CA LEU A 68 1.37 4.80 1.91
C LEU A 68 2.58 3.88 1.77
N LEU A 69 3.78 4.43 1.61
CA LEU A 69 5.00 3.63 1.44
C LEU A 69 5.37 2.87 2.72
N ARG A 70 5.15 3.47 3.91
CA ARG A 70 5.28 2.77 5.21
C ARG A 70 4.30 1.61 5.32
N LEU A 71 3.05 1.80 4.89
CA LEU A 71 2.05 0.73 4.82
C LEU A 71 2.50 -0.40 3.89
N GLY A 72 3.11 -0.09 2.74
CA GLY A 72 3.70 -1.09 1.83
C GLY A 72 4.83 -1.90 2.49
N SER A 73 5.69 -1.24 3.26
CA SER A 73 6.74 -1.92 4.04
C SER A 73 6.15 -2.86 5.10
N ALA A 74 5.13 -2.41 5.83
CA ALA A 74 4.43 -3.21 6.84
C ALA A 74 3.75 -4.44 6.21
N LEU A 75 3.09 -4.28 5.06
CA LEU A 75 2.47 -5.39 4.31
C LEU A 75 3.50 -6.44 3.90
N ARG A 76 4.62 -6.02 3.29
CA ARG A 76 5.69 -6.96 2.90
C ARG A 76 6.31 -7.68 4.10
N THR A 77 6.41 -7.00 5.23
CA THR A 77 6.88 -7.60 6.49
C THR A 77 5.90 -8.65 7.00
N ALA A 78 4.61 -8.33 7.08
CA ALA A 78 3.57 -9.27 7.48
C ALA A 78 3.47 -10.49 6.53
N GLN A 79 3.73 -10.31 5.23
CA GLN A 79 3.82 -11.40 4.26
C GLN A 79 5.00 -12.32 4.55
N ARG A 80 6.20 -11.78 4.78
CA ARG A 80 7.40 -12.56 5.15
C ARG A 80 7.21 -13.33 6.45
N GLU A 81 6.50 -12.73 7.42
CA GLU A 81 6.17 -13.34 8.71
C GLU A 81 4.97 -14.31 8.65
N LEU A 82 4.30 -14.44 7.49
CA LEU A 82 3.08 -15.24 7.29
C LEU A 82 1.95 -14.91 8.31
N SER A 83 1.84 -13.65 8.73
CA SER A 83 0.87 -13.21 9.73
C SER A 83 -0.50 -12.91 9.10
N GLY A 84 -1.38 -13.91 9.06
CA GLY A 84 -2.71 -13.79 8.45
C GLY A 84 -3.59 -12.70 9.06
N GLU A 85 -3.51 -12.47 10.37
CA GLU A 85 -4.27 -11.42 11.07
C GLU A 85 -3.79 -10.02 10.66
N ARG A 86 -2.47 -9.77 10.71
CA ARG A 86 -1.87 -8.50 10.26
C ARG A 86 -2.20 -8.24 8.80
N LEU A 87 -2.16 -9.26 7.95
CA LEU A 87 -2.50 -9.14 6.53
C LEU A 87 -3.96 -8.72 6.31
N ARG A 88 -4.91 -9.21 7.12
CA ARG A 88 -6.32 -8.76 7.04
C ARG A 88 -6.45 -7.28 7.42
N THR A 89 -5.87 -6.87 8.55
CA THR A 89 -5.93 -5.48 9.04
C THR A 89 -5.26 -4.52 8.05
N LEU A 90 -4.03 -4.82 7.62
CA LEU A 90 -3.28 -4.01 6.67
C LEU A 90 -3.92 -4.01 5.26
N GLY A 91 -4.60 -5.09 4.88
CA GLY A 91 -5.34 -5.20 3.62
C GLY A 91 -6.50 -4.21 3.53
N ALA A 92 -7.27 -4.04 4.61
CA ALA A 92 -8.34 -3.04 4.68
C ALA A 92 -7.76 -1.62 4.61
N GLN A 93 -6.70 -1.34 5.37
CA GLN A 93 -5.99 -0.05 5.34
C GLN A 93 -5.43 0.26 3.95
N ARG A 94 -4.91 -0.74 3.23
CA ARG A 94 -4.43 -0.60 1.85
C ARG A 94 -5.52 -0.09 0.94
N GLN A 95 -6.70 -0.73 0.94
CA GLN A 95 -7.77 -0.34 0.04
C GLN A 95 -8.21 1.10 0.31
N GLN A 96 -8.39 1.46 1.59
CA GLN A 96 -8.77 2.80 2.00
C GLN A 96 -7.74 3.86 1.58
N ALA A 97 -6.45 3.62 1.86
CA ALA A 97 -5.37 4.54 1.53
C ALA A 97 -5.22 4.74 0.02
N VAL A 98 -5.26 3.66 -0.76
CA VAL A 98 -5.17 3.72 -2.23
C VAL A 98 -6.35 4.49 -2.83
N THR A 99 -7.58 4.23 -2.37
CA THR A 99 -8.77 4.94 -2.86
C THR A 99 -8.71 6.44 -2.50
N ALA A 100 -8.34 6.78 -1.27
CA ALA A 100 -8.23 8.16 -0.84
C ALA A 100 -7.16 8.93 -1.63
N LEU A 101 -5.97 8.35 -1.79
CA LEU A 101 -4.87 8.98 -2.53
C LEU A 101 -5.15 9.08 -4.03
N ALA A 102 -5.78 8.08 -4.64
CA ALA A 102 -6.18 8.17 -6.05
C ALA A 102 -7.21 9.30 -6.27
N LYS A 103 -8.14 9.50 -5.33
CA LYS A 103 -9.06 10.65 -5.37
C LYS A 103 -8.32 11.97 -5.19
N ARG A 104 -7.42 12.08 -4.21
CA ARG A 104 -6.64 13.28 -3.97
C ARG A 104 -5.76 13.65 -5.17
N ALA A 105 -5.14 12.67 -5.81
CA ALA A 105 -4.34 12.87 -7.02
C ALA A 105 -5.19 13.42 -8.18
N SER A 106 -6.42 12.92 -8.36
CA SER A 106 -7.34 13.46 -9.36
C SER A 106 -7.77 14.90 -9.08
N GLU A 107 -8.00 15.24 -7.81
CA GLU A 107 -8.31 16.62 -7.39
C GLU A 107 -7.14 17.56 -7.67
N LEU A 108 -5.91 17.17 -7.32
CA LEU A 108 -4.70 17.93 -7.62
C LEU A 108 -4.51 18.13 -9.14
N ALA A 109 -4.78 17.10 -9.95
CA ALA A 109 -4.72 17.23 -11.40
C ALA A 109 -5.76 18.23 -11.94
N ALA A 110 -6.96 18.25 -11.37
CA ALA A 110 -7.99 19.22 -11.71
C ALA A 110 -7.60 20.65 -11.29
N GLU A 111 -7.02 20.83 -10.09
CA GLU A 111 -6.46 22.10 -9.61
C GLU A 111 -5.35 22.61 -10.54
N ALA A 112 -4.54 21.70 -11.10
CA ALA A 112 -3.50 21.99 -12.09
C ALA A 112 -4.05 22.19 -13.53
N GLY A 113 -5.37 22.23 -13.72
CA GLY A 113 -6.00 22.49 -15.02
C GLY A 113 -6.11 21.27 -15.95
N ARG A 114 -5.85 20.05 -15.45
CA ARG A 114 -5.98 18.78 -16.20
C ARG A 114 -6.85 17.78 -15.45
N PRO A 115 -8.19 17.96 -15.46
CA PRO A 115 -9.08 16.96 -14.86
C PRO A 115 -8.87 15.59 -15.51
N VAL A 116 -8.75 14.56 -14.68
CA VAL A 116 -8.53 13.18 -15.13
C VAL A 116 -9.83 12.40 -15.17
N SER A 117 -9.93 11.45 -16.11
CA SER A 117 -11.10 10.58 -16.22
C SER A 117 -11.12 9.51 -15.12
N ALA A 118 -12.28 8.90 -14.89
CA ALA A 118 -12.41 7.77 -13.97
C ALA A 118 -11.51 6.58 -14.34
N THR A 119 -11.18 6.41 -15.62
CA THR A 119 -10.24 5.38 -16.08
C THR A 119 -8.81 5.68 -15.61
N ILE A 120 -8.35 6.93 -15.77
CA ILE A 120 -7.03 7.37 -15.28
C ILE A 120 -6.98 7.28 -13.76
N GLN A 121 -8.05 7.66 -13.06
CA GLN A 121 -8.13 7.52 -11.60
C GLN A 121 -7.95 6.07 -11.13
N ARG A 122 -8.55 5.10 -11.83
CA ARG A 122 -8.34 3.68 -11.54
C ARG A 122 -6.89 3.25 -11.80
N GLU A 123 -6.30 3.71 -12.89
CA GLU A 123 -4.89 3.44 -13.23
C GLU A 123 -3.90 4.04 -12.21
N ILE A 124 -4.22 5.22 -11.67
CA ILE A 124 -3.51 5.82 -10.53
C ILE A 124 -3.58 4.88 -9.33
N GLY A 125 -4.77 4.39 -8.98
CA GLY A 125 -4.94 3.43 -7.88
C GLY A 125 -4.16 2.12 -8.08
N GLN A 126 -4.08 1.63 -9.32
CA GLN A 126 -3.26 0.46 -9.67
C GLN A 126 -1.77 0.74 -9.50
N THR A 127 -1.30 1.92 -9.92
CA THR A 127 0.10 2.36 -9.75
C THR A 127 0.47 2.50 -8.27
N LEU A 128 -0.39 3.10 -7.45
CA LEU A 128 -0.20 3.19 -6.00
C LEU A 128 -0.21 1.80 -5.35
N SER A 129 -1.06 0.90 -5.82
CA SER A 129 -1.06 -0.50 -5.38
C SER A 129 0.23 -1.23 -5.77
N ALA A 130 0.79 -0.96 -6.94
CA ALA A 130 2.07 -1.53 -7.37
C ALA A 130 3.21 -1.07 -6.47
N ALA A 131 3.22 0.19 -6.02
CA ALA A 131 4.20 0.72 -5.09
C ALA A 131 4.20 0.03 -3.72
N LEU A 132 3.04 -0.46 -3.26
CA LEU A 132 2.95 -1.25 -2.03
C LEU A 132 3.62 -2.62 -2.16
N ALA A 133 3.65 -3.19 -3.38
CA ALA A 133 4.26 -4.48 -3.64
C ALA A 133 5.73 -4.38 -4.05
N ASP A 134 6.11 -3.35 -4.80
CA ASP A 134 7.42 -3.21 -5.45
C ASP A 134 8.21 -2.00 -4.89
N PRO A 135 9.34 -2.23 -4.19
CA PRO A 135 10.22 -1.18 -3.69
C PRO A 135 10.77 -0.22 -4.77
N GLU A 136 10.99 -0.69 -6.00
CA GLU A 136 11.51 0.17 -7.08
C GLU A 136 10.44 1.15 -7.59
N VAL A 137 9.18 0.73 -7.60
CA VAL A 137 8.05 1.61 -7.89
C VAL A 137 7.86 2.61 -6.75
N ALA A 138 7.95 2.14 -5.49
CA ALA A 138 7.88 3.01 -4.31
C ALA A 138 8.93 4.14 -4.35
N ASN A 139 10.19 3.80 -4.65
CA ASN A 139 11.28 4.79 -4.71
C ASN A 139 11.05 5.84 -5.81
N ARG A 140 10.61 5.42 -7.00
CA ARG A 140 10.28 6.35 -8.10
C ARG A 140 9.14 7.30 -7.76
N ILE A 141 8.14 6.83 -7.01
CA ILE A 141 7.04 7.68 -6.54
C ILE A 141 7.54 8.64 -5.44
N ALA A 142 8.33 8.16 -4.47
CA ALA A 142 8.91 8.99 -3.42
C ALA A 142 9.76 10.13 -3.99
N GLU A 143 10.51 9.85 -5.07
CA GLU A 143 11.33 10.85 -5.75
C GLU A 143 10.54 11.75 -6.73
N ALA A 144 9.27 11.41 -6.99
CA ALA A 144 8.41 12.01 -8.00
C ALA A 144 9.00 11.94 -9.43
N THR A 145 9.62 10.81 -9.78
CA THR A 145 10.33 10.57 -11.04
C THR A 145 9.66 9.49 -11.91
N LEU A 146 8.38 9.19 -11.69
CA LEU A 146 7.67 8.17 -12.43
C LEU A 146 7.44 8.59 -13.90
N ALA A 147 7.87 7.76 -14.85
CA ALA A 147 7.71 8.03 -16.28
C ALA A 147 6.50 7.33 -16.94
N THR A 148 6.06 6.20 -16.39
CA THR A 148 4.93 5.42 -16.90
C THR A 148 4.11 4.87 -15.75
N ALA A 149 2.82 4.61 -15.99
CA ALA A 149 1.99 3.89 -15.03
C ALA A 149 2.62 2.52 -14.72
N ALA A 150 2.47 2.07 -13.48
CA ALA A 150 2.93 0.77 -13.05
C ALA A 150 1.72 -0.10 -12.73
N THR A 151 1.73 -1.34 -13.23
CA THR A 151 0.72 -2.32 -12.86
C THR A 151 1.44 -3.49 -12.23
N TYR A 152 0.95 -3.94 -11.08
CA TYR A 152 1.43 -5.17 -10.45
C TYR A 152 0.49 -6.31 -10.82
N GLU A 153 0.89 -7.14 -11.77
CA GLU A 153 0.28 -8.43 -12.07
C GLU A 153 1.25 -9.53 -11.63
N GLY A 154 0.91 -10.29 -10.57
CA GLY A 154 1.58 -11.55 -10.26
C GLY A 154 1.73 -11.88 -8.78
N PHE A 155 1.40 -13.12 -8.42
CA PHE A 155 1.76 -13.80 -7.17
C PHE A 155 3.30 -13.86 -7.04
N GLY A 156 3.85 -13.34 -5.94
CA GLY A 156 5.23 -13.59 -5.49
C GLY A 156 6.27 -12.52 -5.84
N PRO A 157 7.34 -12.38 -5.02
CA PRO A 157 8.42 -11.44 -5.30
C PRO A 157 9.17 -11.84 -6.58
N ARG A 158 9.45 -10.86 -7.45
CA ARG A 158 10.39 -11.03 -8.55
C ARG A 158 11.79 -11.19 -7.96
N GLU A 159 12.26 -12.43 -7.90
CA GLU A 159 13.68 -12.76 -7.73
C GLU A 159 14.51 -12.02 -8.81
N PRO A 160 15.77 -11.63 -8.53
CA PRO A 160 16.59 -10.87 -9.47
C PRO A 160 16.77 -11.63 -10.78
N ALA A 161 16.68 -10.89 -11.89
CA ALA A 161 16.81 -11.41 -13.24
C ALA A 161 18.15 -12.14 -13.43
N LEU A 162 18.09 -13.48 -13.49
CA LEU A 162 19.21 -14.29 -13.93
C LEU A 162 19.50 -13.95 -15.41
N THR A 163 20.63 -13.31 -15.64
CA THR A 163 21.14 -13.07 -17.00
C THR A 163 21.86 -14.33 -17.43
N ALA A 164 21.34 -15.04 -18.43
CA ALA A 164 22.03 -16.16 -19.05
C ALA A 164 23.29 -15.65 -19.76
N VAL A 165 24.46 -16.06 -19.26
CA VAL A 165 25.73 -15.89 -19.96
C VAL A 165 25.78 -16.94 -21.07
N PRO A 166 25.94 -16.58 -22.36
CA PRO A 166 26.13 -17.59 -23.39
C PRO A 166 27.51 -18.24 -23.20
N ALA A 167 27.50 -19.54 -22.93
CA ALA A 167 28.70 -20.37 -22.95
C ALA A 167 29.21 -20.47 -24.40
N LEU A 168 30.51 -20.25 -24.56
CA LEU A 168 31.23 -20.34 -25.82
C LEU A 168 31.21 -21.80 -26.35
N ALA A 169 30.82 -21.89 -27.63
CA ALA A 169 31.19 -22.86 -28.67
C ALA A 169 31.65 -24.28 -28.28
N SER A 170 30.96 -25.28 -28.84
CA SER A 170 31.61 -26.47 -29.40
C SER A 170 30.83 -26.97 -30.62
N ASP A 171 31.53 -27.08 -31.73
CA ASP A 171 31.12 -27.71 -33.00
C ASP A 171 30.62 -29.15 -32.82
N ALA A 172 29.69 -29.57 -33.68
CA ALA A 172 29.92 -30.60 -34.72
C ALA A 172 28.68 -31.47 -35.06
N VAL A 173 28.32 -31.40 -36.35
CA VAL A 173 27.85 -32.44 -37.32
C VAL A 173 26.53 -33.24 -37.17
N ASP A 174 25.71 -33.09 -38.22
CA ASP A 174 24.96 -34.06 -39.06
C ASP A 174 24.32 -35.33 -38.43
N ASP A 175 23.03 -35.60 -38.67
CA ASP A 175 22.53 -36.22 -39.92
C ASP A 175 20.98 -36.42 -39.96
N ALA A 176 20.43 -36.14 -41.15
CA ALA A 176 19.38 -36.83 -41.95
C ALA A 176 17.92 -37.16 -41.49
N GLU A 177 17.02 -36.82 -42.44
CA GLU A 177 15.71 -37.39 -42.87
C GLU A 177 14.41 -37.10 -42.09
N SER A 178 13.47 -36.29 -42.65
CA SER A 178 12.43 -36.60 -43.67
C SER A 178 11.09 -36.98 -42.98
N VAL A 179 9.94 -36.31 -43.13
CA VAL A 179 9.09 -36.15 -44.33
C VAL A 179 7.98 -35.10 -44.04
N GLY A 180 7.72 -34.19 -45.00
CA GLY A 180 6.41 -33.64 -45.44
C GLY A 180 5.48 -32.92 -44.44
N ALA A 181 4.77 -31.83 -44.77
CA ALA A 181 4.56 -31.16 -46.04
C ALA A 181 3.82 -29.82 -45.84
N HIS A 182 4.05 -28.90 -46.79
CA HIS A 182 3.21 -27.79 -47.26
C HIS A 182 3.00 -26.57 -46.34
N ARG A 183 3.70 -25.46 -46.65
CA ARG A 183 3.32 -24.33 -47.56
C ARG A 183 2.43 -23.33 -46.82
N GLU A 184 2.60 -22.01 -46.86
CA GLU A 184 3.26 -21.10 -47.80
C GLU A 184 3.47 -19.78 -47.03
N PHE A 185 4.69 -19.25 -46.89
CA PHE A 185 5.39 -18.37 -47.83
C PHE A 185 4.70 -16.98 -48.00
N THR A 186 5.12 -16.00 -47.19
CA THR A 186 5.93 -14.81 -47.60
C THR A 186 5.08 -13.54 -47.68
N ASN A 187 5.60 -12.32 -47.68
CA ASN A 187 6.96 -11.81 -47.61
C ASN A 187 6.86 -10.38 -47.05
N ALA A 188 7.89 -9.94 -46.33
CA ALA A 188 8.21 -8.52 -46.29
C ALA A 188 8.52 -8.02 -47.73
N PRO A 189 8.53 -6.72 -48.01
CA PRO A 189 9.81 -6.06 -47.78
C PRO A 189 9.77 -4.58 -47.35
N LYS A 190 10.79 -4.31 -46.55
CA LYS A 190 11.70 -3.15 -46.43
C LYS A 190 11.72 -2.12 -47.58
N ALA A 191 11.68 -0.86 -47.14
CA ALA A 191 12.36 0.37 -47.58
C ALA A 191 12.77 0.55 -49.07
N ALA A 192 12.38 1.67 -49.68
CA ALA A 192 13.20 2.89 -49.79
C ALA A 192 12.72 3.83 -50.92
N ALA A 193 12.81 5.13 -50.63
CA ALA A 193 13.20 6.22 -51.53
C ALA A 193 12.19 6.90 -52.50
N THR A 194 12.42 8.22 -52.58
CA THR A 194 12.28 9.20 -53.67
C THR A 194 10.97 9.93 -53.99
N ALA A 195 11.12 11.27 -53.95
CA ALA A 195 10.72 12.28 -54.93
C ALA A 195 9.30 12.89 -54.94
N SER A 196 9.31 14.19 -54.64
CA SER A 196 8.67 15.30 -55.38
C SER A 196 7.15 15.52 -55.28
N GLY A 197 6.78 16.79 -55.08
CA GLY A 197 5.44 17.31 -55.41
C GLY A 197 4.81 18.23 -54.37
N HIS A 198 5.21 19.51 -54.35
CA HIS A 198 4.30 20.63 -54.00
C HIS A 198 3.38 20.90 -55.21
N PRO A 199 2.15 21.50 -55.09
CA PRO A 199 1.95 22.73 -54.32
C PRO A 199 0.55 22.98 -53.66
N ALA A 200 0.58 23.92 -52.69
CA ALA A 200 -0.35 25.04 -52.45
C ALA A 200 -1.88 24.87 -52.33
N LYS A 201 -2.40 25.30 -51.15
CA LYS A 201 -3.49 26.29 -50.92
C LYS A 201 -3.53 26.55 -49.39
N ARG A 202 -3.17 27.72 -48.84
CA ARG A 202 -3.95 28.98 -48.68
C ARG A 202 -5.42 28.70 -48.31
N SER A 203 -6.08 29.30 -47.31
CA SER A 203 -5.85 30.37 -46.33
C SER A 203 -7.17 30.56 -45.57
N SER A 204 -7.23 31.50 -44.60
CA SER A 204 -8.40 32.10 -43.90
C SER A 204 -8.87 31.32 -42.64
N GLU A 205 -8.77 31.84 -41.40
CA GLU A 205 -9.35 33.09 -40.82
C GLU A 205 -10.83 33.23 -41.21
N ASP A 206 -11.82 33.35 -40.34
CA ASP A 206 -11.93 34.37 -39.31
C ASP A 206 -13.09 34.08 -38.32
N ALA A 207 -13.14 34.94 -37.29
CA ALA A 207 -14.06 35.07 -36.14
C ALA A 207 -15.58 34.85 -36.33
N ALA A 208 -16.28 34.50 -35.24
CA ALA A 208 -17.29 35.38 -34.61
C ALA A 208 -17.94 34.74 -33.37
N ALA A 209 -18.17 35.59 -32.37
CA ALA A 209 -18.85 35.35 -31.11
C ALA A 209 -20.37 35.64 -31.19
N THR A 210 -21.14 34.98 -30.32
CA THR A 210 -22.40 35.42 -29.64
C THR A 210 -22.81 34.24 -28.75
N ASP A 211 -22.75 34.30 -27.42
CA ASP A 211 -23.56 35.05 -26.43
C ASP A 211 -25.01 34.56 -26.26
N SER A 212 -25.42 34.53 -24.99
CA SER A 212 -26.76 34.37 -24.41
C SER A 212 -27.27 33.00 -23.91
N GLU A 213 -27.29 32.93 -22.57
CA GLU A 213 -28.41 32.52 -21.69
C GLU A 213 -28.85 31.04 -21.59
N ARG A 214 -28.68 30.47 -20.38
CA ARG A 214 -29.81 30.06 -19.54
C ARG A 214 -29.38 29.67 -18.12
N ILE A 215 -29.79 30.51 -17.17
CA ILE A 215 -29.96 30.21 -15.75
C ILE A 215 -31.24 29.38 -15.60
N ALA A 216 -31.18 28.25 -14.90
CA ALA A 216 -32.36 27.57 -14.38
C ALA A 216 -32.17 27.31 -12.89
N THR A 217 -32.87 28.14 -12.13
CA THR A 217 -33.16 28.09 -10.71
C THR A 217 -34.07 26.91 -10.40
N ILE A 218 -33.68 26.05 -9.46
CA ILE A 218 -34.58 25.18 -8.67
C ILE A 218 -34.00 25.28 -7.25
N GLY A 219 -34.67 25.85 -6.26
CA GLY A 219 -36.07 25.68 -5.89
C GLY A 219 -36.05 25.05 -4.51
N ASP A 220 -35.91 25.93 -3.51
CA ASP A 220 -35.97 25.66 -2.07
C ASP A 220 -37.39 25.20 -1.72
N ASP A 221 -37.53 24.09 -1.00
CA ASP A 221 -38.77 23.73 -0.33
C ASP A 221 -38.45 23.15 1.06
N ARG A 222 -38.67 24.01 2.05
CA ARG A 222 -38.63 23.75 3.49
C ARG A 222 -40.06 23.90 4.04
N ALA A 223 -40.61 22.83 4.60
CA ALA A 223 -41.69 22.87 5.61
C ALA A 223 -41.76 21.49 6.31
N THR A 224 -41.19 21.35 7.51
CA THR A 224 -41.88 21.39 8.83
C THR A 224 -42.83 20.22 9.11
N HIS A 225 -42.45 19.36 10.07
CA HIS A 225 -43.33 18.98 11.18
C HIS A 225 -42.51 18.54 12.42
N GLU A 226 -42.72 19.30 13.50
CA GLU A 226 -42.61 18.97 14.93
C GLU A 226 -43.25 17.59 15.27
N THR A 227 -43.00 16.83 16.32
CA THR A 227 -42.63 17.01 17.76
C THR A 227 -42.11 15.61 18.20
N GLY A 228 -41.10 15.46 19.06
CA GLY A 228 -41.18 15.60 20.52
C GLY A 228 -41.53 14.26 21.21
N HIS A 229 -40.54 13.53 21.77
CA HIS A 229 -40.76 12.79 23.01
C HIS A 229 -39.46 12.44 23.74
N SER A 230 -39.51 12.62 25.05
CA SER A 230 -38.42 12.64 26.02
C SER A 230 -37.95 11.27 26.49
N THR A 231 -36.73 11.27 27.01
CA THR A 231 -36.14 10.35 28.01
C THR A 231 -37.02 10.19 29.26
N PRO A 232 -36.94 9.05 29.96
CA PRO A 232 -36.24 8.98 31.25
C PRO A 232 -35.27 7.76 31.29
N ALA A 233 -34.06 7.81 31.85
CA ALA A 233 -33.64 7.94 33.25
C ALA A 233 -33.92 6.69 34.12
N ASP A 234 -32.81 6.21 34.72
CA ASP A 234 -32.66 5.35 35.91
C ASP A 234 -33.02 3.86 35.83
N THR A 235 -32.50 2.92 36.62
CA THR A 235 -31.31 2.68 37.49
C THR A 235 -31.58 1.26 38.06
N GLU A 236 -30.53 0.51 38.44
CA GLU A 236 -30.53 -0.68 39.32
C GLU A 236 -30.66 -2.10 38.72
N SER A 237 -29.49 -2.77 38.74
CA SER A 237 -29.15 -3.91 39.61
C SER A 237 -29.75 -5.32 39.39
N SER A 238 -28.82 -6.27 39.26
CA SER A 238 -28.81 -7.62 39.89
C SER A 238 -29.86 -8.64 39.38
N THR A 239 -29.55 -9.85 38.91
CA THR A 239 -28.77 -10.95 39.51
C THR A 239 -28.80 -12.17 38.56
N THR A 240 -27.91 -13.15 38.84
CA THR A 240 -28.09 -14.60 38.65
C THR A 240 -27.66 -15.23 37.32
N THR A 241 -26.45 -15.82 37.37
CA THR A 241 -26.16 -17.24 37.12
C THR A 241 -27.02 -17.98 36.08
N GLU A 242 -26.41 -18.36 34.95
CA GLU A 242 -26.49 -19.76 34.51
C GLU A 242 -25.32 -20.13 33.60
N ALA A 243 -24.77 -21.29 33.88
CA ALA A 243 -23.66 -21.89 33.17
C ALA A 243 -24.22 -22.73 32.01
N GLU A 244 -23.77 -22.48 30.78
CA GLU A 244 -23.82 -23.51 29.74
C GLU A 244 -22.52 -23.56 28.94
N ARG A 245 -21.84 -24.70 29.11
CA ARG A 245 -20.88 -25.25 28.17
C ARG A 245 -21.58 -25.51 26.85
N THR A 246 -20.92 -25.24 25.73
CA THR A 246 -20.75 -26.16 24.59
C THR A 246 -19.99 -25.45 23.46
N GLY A 247 -19.28 -26.22 22.64
CA GLY A 247 -18.90 -25.77 21.30
C GLY A 247 -17.41 -25.58 21.05
N ALA A 248 -16.63 -26.66 21.17
CA ALA A 248 -15.36 -26.81 20.45
C ALA A 248 -15.57 -26.65 18.94
N THR A 249 -14.59 -26.07 18.22
CA THR A 249 -14.02 -26.61 16.97
C THR A 249 -12.85 -25.75 16.48
N GLY A 250 -11.68 -26.40 16.35
CA GLY A 250 -10.95 -26.32 15.09
C GLY A 250 -9.64 -25.53 15.04
N GLY A 251 -8.53 -26.22 15.31
CA GLY A 251 -7.41 -26.18 14.37
C GLY A 251 -6.10 -25.56 14.85
N ARG A 252 -5.32 -26.32 15.64
CA ARG A 252 -3.85 -26.30 15.49
C ARG A 252 -3.31 -27.71 15.34
N ARG A 253 -2.54 -27.86 14.26
CA ARG A 253 -1.79 -29.02 13.81
C ARG A 253 -0.71 -29.37 14.85
N ALA A 254 -0.73 -30.60 15.33
CA ALA A 254 0.41 -31.23 15.97
C ALA A 254 1.22 -31.97 14.90
N ALA A 255 2.47 -31.58 14.70
CA ALA A 255 3.45 -32.39 14.01
C ALA A 255 3.94 -33.46 15.00
N THR A 256 3.45 -34.69 14.85
CA THR A 256 4.02 -35.85 15.52
C THR A 256 4.93 -36.58 14.54
N ILE A 257 6.20 -36.63 14.91
CA ILE A 257 7.24 -37.46 14.34
C ILE A 257 6.75 -38.91 14.33
N SER A 258 6.55 -39.43 13.12
CA SER A 258 6.34 -40.85 12.86
C SER A 258 7.64 -41.58 13.17
N THR A 259 7.63 -42.43 14.21
CA THR A 259 8.61 -43.51 14.31
C THR A 259 7.87 -44.81 14.07
N ASP A 260 7.96 -45.22 12.81
CA ASP A 260 7.70 -46.56 12.31
C ASP A 260 8.39 -47.60 13.21
N ARG A 261 7.59 -48.54 13.72
CA ARG A 261 8.13 -49.81 14.18
C ARG A 261 7.22 -50.93 13.69
N SER A 262 7.37 -51.17 12.40
CA SER A 262 7.02 -52.40 11.69
C SER A 262 7.25 -53.64 12.55
N ALA A 263 6.15 -54.35 12.80
CA ALA A 263 6.14 -55.69 13.35
C ALA A 263 6.54 -56.67 12.23
N THR A 264 7.78 -57.15 12.27
CA THR A 264 8.19 -58.33 11.49
C THR A 264 7.93 -59.57 12.34
N MET A 265 6.89 -60.30 11.96
CA MET A 265 6.77 -61.75 12.18
C MET A 265 8.05 -62.40 11.65
N SER A 266 8.91 -62.90 12.54
CA SER A 266 9.95 -63.86 12.19
C SER A 266 9.71 -65.09 13.05
N ASP A 267 9.05 -66.05 12.43
CA ASP A 267 9.08 -67.45 12.82
C ASP A 267 10.55 -67.91 12.87
N GLY A 268 10.88 -68.61 13.94
CA GLY A 268 12.23 -68.90 14.37
C GLY A 268 12.19 -69.78 15.59
N SER A 269 11.46 -70.89 15.47
CA SER A 269 11.52 -72.00 16.41
C SER A 269 12.96 -72.50 16.48
N THR A 270 13.66 -72.20 17.56
CA THR A 270 14.87 -72.91 17.98
C THR A 270 14.76 -73.09 19.48
N GLU A 271 14.33 -74.27 19.89
CA GLU A 271 14.52 -74.77 21.24
C GLU A 271 16.02 -74.69 21.61
N PRO A 272 16.35 -74.35 22.85
CA PRO A 272 17.45 -74.97 23.53
C PRO A 272 16.87 -75.95 24.56
N GLU A 273 17.10 -77.22 24.25
CA GLU A 273 17.14 -78.34 25.17
C GLU A 273 18.01 -78.04 26.41
N LEU A 274 17.58 -78.61 27.55
CA LEU A 274 18.40 -79.03 28.70
C LEU A 274 19.02 -77.95 29.61
N ALA A 275 18.37 -77.72 30.74
CA ALA A 275 18.97 -78.04 32.05
C ALA A 275 17.91 -77.93 33.16
N ALA A 276 17.27 -79.06 33.48
CA ALA A 276 16.59 -79.21 34.75
C ALA A 276 17.66 -79.23 35.86
N THR A 277 17.85 -78.09 36.53
CA THR A 277 18.48 -78.06 37.85
C THR A 277 17.41 -77.83 38.90
N THR A 278 17.43 -78.70 39.90
CA THR A 278 16.56 -78.77 41.07
C THR A 278 16.86 -77.61 42.02
N ALA A 279 16.28 -76.44 41.75
CA ALA A 279 16.10 -75.42 42.78
C ALA A 279 14.81 -75.73 43.59
N PRO A 280 14.83 -75.66 44.93
CA PRO A 280 13.65 -75.90 45.74
C PRO A 280 12.53 -74.92 45.36
N LYS A 281 11.25 -75.37 45.38
CA LYS A 281 10.07 -74.54 45.02
C LYS A 281 10.09 -73.15 45.68
N SER A 282 10.60 -73.06 46.91
CA SER A 282 10.76 -71.82 47.67
C SER A 282 11.74 -70.81 47.05
N ALA A 283 12.82 -71.25 46.42
CA ALA A 283 13.80 -70.37 45.77
C ALA A 283 13.25 -69.78 44.46
N ARG A 284 12.46 -70.56 43.70
CA ARG A 284 11.77 -70.04 42.50
C ARG A 284 10.68 -69.03 42.86
N GLU A 285 9.91 -69.26 43.92
CA GLU A 285 8.93 -68.27 44.41
C GLU A 285 9.59 -66.99 44.92
N GLN A 286 10.73 -67.08 45.63
CA GLN A 286 11.48 -65.91 46.08
C GLN A 286 12.04 -65.10 44.88
N ALA A 287 12.62 -65.76 43.88
CA ALA A 287 13.10 -65.10 42.67
C ALA A 287 11.95 -64.44 41.86
N GLN A 288 10.78 -65.09 41.78
CA GLN A 288 9.59 -64.50 41.14
C GLN A 288 9.01 -63.30 41.92
N ARG A 289 9.09 -63.31 43.25
CA ARG A 289 8.69 -62.17 44.09
C ARG A 289 9.65 -60.99 43.90
N GLN A 290 10.95 -61.26 43.92
CA GLN A 290 11.99 -60.24 43.69
C GLN A 290 11.85 -59.59 42.30
N THR A 291 11.70 -60.38 41.24
CA THR A 291 11.50 -59.83 39.89
C THR A 291 10.21 -59.01 39.75
N ARG A 292 9.12 -59.41 40.41
CA ARG A 292 7.88 -58.60 40.46
C ARG A 292 8.04 -57.31 41.26
N GLU A 293 8.81 -57.34 42.35
CA GLU A 293 9.11 -56.15 43.15
C GLU A 293 10.02 -55.18 42.39
N GLU A 294 11.01 -55.69 41.69
CA GLU A 294 11.88 -54.91 40.79
C GLU A 294 11.08 -54.30 39.63
N ALA A 295 10.21 -55.07 38.97
CA ALA A 295 9.33 -54.55 37.92
C ALA A 295 8.41 -53.44 38.45
N ARG A 296 7.78 -53.64 39.63
CA ARG A 296 6.96 -52.60 40.29
C ARG A 296 7.77 -51.36 40.66
N ARG A 297 9.04 -51.52 41.05
CA ARG A 297 9.95 -50.40 41.34
C ARG A 297 10.30 -49.66 40.05
N GLN A 298 10.62 -50.36 38.97
CA GLN A 298 10.88 -49.77 37.65
C GLN A 298 9.67 -48.98 37.16
N THR A 299 8.47 -49.55 37.17
CA THR A 299 7.24 -48.84 36.79
C THR A 299 7.00 -47.59 37.64
N ARG A 300 7.28 -47.64 38.95
CA ARG A 300 7.18 -46.46 39.84
C ARG A 300 8.23 -45.40 39.51
N GLU A 301 9.45 -45.80 39.18
CA GLU A 301 10.51 -44.88 38.78
C GLU A 301 10.19 -44.22 37.42
N GLU A 302 9.64 -44.97 36.47
CA GLU A 302 9.14 -44.45 35.20
C GLU A 302 8.00 -43.45 35.41
N ALA A 303 7.00 -43.80 36.22
CA ALA A 303 5.89 -42.91 36.57
C ALA A 303 6.38 -41.63 37.27
N ARG A 304 7.41 -41.71 38.12
CA ARG A 304 8.04 -40.52 38.75
C ARG A 304 8.71 -39.63 37.72
N ARG A 305 9.48 -40.20 36.78
CA ARG A 305 10.11 -39.44 35.69
C ARG A 305 9.08 -38.78 34.78
N GLU A 306 7.97 -39.46 34.52
CA GLU A 306 6.86 -38.90 33.76
C GLU A 306 6.16 -37.76 34.49
N LEU A 307 5.93 -37.90 35.81
CA LEU A 307 5.40 -36.83 36.65
C LEU A 307 6.32 -35.60 36.63
N GLU A 308 7.64 -35.76 36.76
CA GLU A 308 8.59 -34.65 36.69
C GLU A 308 8.58 -33.97 35.32
N ARG A 309 8.54 -34.75 34.23
CA ARG A 309 8.38 -34.21 32.88
C ARG A 309 7.08 -33.42 32.72
N ALA A 310 5.96 -33.95 33.23
CA ALA A 310 4.67 -33.28 33.19
C ALA A 310 4.66 -31.99 34.01
N ARG A 311 5.29 -31.98 35.19
CA ARG A 311 5.44 -30.77 36.02
C ARG A 311 6.27 -29.70 35.32
N GLY A 312 7.41 -30.06 34.73
CA GLY A 312 8.22 -29.11 33.95
C GLY A 312 7.47 -28.55 32.74
N ALA A 313 6.63 -29.37 32.09
CA ALA A 313 5.77 -28.89 31.00
C ALA A 313 4.70 -27.89 31.49
N VAL A 314 4.11 -28.12 32.67
CA VAL A 314 3.15 -27.18 33.29
C VAL A 314 3.84 -25.86 33.63
N GLU A 315 5.00 -25.89 34.29
CA GLU A 315 5.74 -24.69 34.66
C GLU A 315 6.14 -23.87 33.42
N SER A 316 6.58 -24.54 32.35
CA SER A 316 6.87 -23.87 31.07
C SER A 316 5.61 -23.23 30.47
N ALA A 317 4.47 -23.94 30.47
CA ALA A 317 3.22 -23.43 29.94
C ALA A 317 2.67 -22.23 30.76
N GLU A 318 2.84 -22.26 32.08
CA GLU A 318 2.49 -21.14 32.96
C GLU A 318 3.38 -19.93 32.67
N GLY A 319 4.69 -20.13 32.48
CA GLY A 319 5.62 -19.07 32.09
C GLY A 319 5.26 -18.43 30.75
N GLU A 320 4.88 -19.23 29.75
CA GLU A 320 4.38 -18.75 28.46
C GLU A 320 3.07 -17.98 28.60
N ALA A 321 2.13 -18.48 29.40
CA ALA A 321 0.86 -17.81 29.66
C ALA A 321 1.04 -16.45 30.36
N ASP A 322 1.91 -16.37 31.35
CA ASP A 322 2.24 -15.13 32.04
C ASP A 322 2.94 -14.12 31.12
N SER A 323 3.82 -14.58 30.23
CA SER A 323 4.43 -13.72 29.22
C SER A 323 3.37 -13.16 28.27
N ALA A 324 2.52 -14.03 27.72
CA ALA A 324 1.44 -13.63 26.81
C ALA A 324 0.47 -12.65 27.47
N ARG A 325 0.18 -12.85 28.76
CA ARG A 325 -0.65 -11.93 29.55
C ARG A 325 0.00 -10.54 29.68
N ARG A 326 1.29 -10.48 30.01
CA ARG A 326 2.02 -9.19 30.10
C ARG A 326 2.05 -8.46 28.76
N ASP A 327 2.25 -9.20 27.68
CA ASP A 327 2.23 -8.63 26.33
C ASP A 327 0.84 -8.07 25.96
N ALA A 328 -0.23 -8.79 26.33
CA ALA A 328 -1.60 -8.32 26.15
C ALA A 328 -1.88 -7.05 26.96
N GLU A 329 -1.47 -7.01 28.24
CA GLU A 329 -1.61 -5.82 29.09
C GLU A 329 -0.85 -4.60 28.52
N LEU A 330 0.36 -4.81 27.99
CA LEU A 330 1.13 -3.76 27.32
C LEU A 330 0.43 -3.26 26.05
N ALA A 331 -0.12 -4.17 25.24
CA ALA A 331 -0.87 -3.81 24.04
C ALA A 331 -2.11 -2.98 24.37
N THR A 332 -2.86 -3.34 25.42
CA THR A 332 -4.01 -2.57 25.91
C THR A 332 -3.62 -1.15 26.32
N ARG A 333 -2.50 -0.98 27.04
CA ARG A 333 -2.01 0.36 27.43
C ARG A 333 -1.63 1.21 26.23
N ARG A 334 -0.96 0.62 25.24
CA ARG A 334 -0.60 1.31 23.99
C ARG A 334 -1.83 1.75 23.20
N LEU A 335 -2.89 0.94 23.18
CA LEU A 335 -4.16 1.33 22.55
C LEU A 335 -4.78 2.54 23.25
N ALA A 336 -4.82 2.54 24.59
CA ALA A 336 -5.36 3.67 25.35
C ALA A 336 -4.58 4.98 25.09
N GLU A 337 -3.24 4.92 25.01
CA GLU A 337 -2.39 6.07 24.67
C GLU A 337 -2.69 6.62 23.26
N ILE A 338 -2.91 5.72 22.28
CA ILE A 338 -3.28 6.12 20.93
C ILE A 338 -4.66 6.78 20.90
N ASP A 339 -5.64 6.24 21.63
CA ASP A 339 -6.99 6.79 21.70
C ASP A 339 -7.03 8.18 22.36
N GLU A 340 -6.23 8.38 23.41
CA GLU A 340 -6.03 9.69 24.03
C GLU A 340 -5.44 10.68 23.01
N ARG A 341 -4.39 10.28 22.28
CA ARG A 341 -3.77 11.13 21.25
C ARG A 341 -4.72 11.47 20.11
N LEU A 342 -5.58 10.55 19.69
CA LEU A 342 -6.62 10.80 18.69
C LEU A 342 -7.62 11.85 19.19
N THR A 343 -7.97 11.80 20.47
CA THR A 343 -8.89 12.77 21.09
C THR A 343 -8.27 14.17 21.11
N GLU A 344 -7.01 14.29 21.51
CA GLU A 344 -6.27 15.56 21.46
C GLU A 344 -6.19 16.15 20.04
N LEU A 345 -5.85 15.32 19.05
CA LEU A 345 -5.72 15.77 17.66
C LEU A 345 -7.06 16.23 17.07
N ARG A 346 -8.18 15.57 17.44
CA ARG A 346 -9.52 16.00 17.03
C ARG A 346 -9.89 17.36 17.62
N ALA A 347 -9.60 17.58 18.91
CA ALA A 347 -9.82 18.88 19.55
C ALA A 347 -8.96 19.98 18.92
N ALA A 348 -7.70 19.69 18.60
CA ALA A 348 -6.82 20.62 17.91
C ALA A 348 -7.33 20.96 16.50
N LEU A 349 -7.84 19.98 15.75
CA LEU A 349 -8.44 20.20 14.44
C LEU A 349 -9.68 21.10 14.54
N GLU A 350 -10.57 20.81 15.48
CA GLU A 350 -11.77 21.64 15.70
C GLU A 350 -11.38 23.10 16.00
N HIS A 351 -10.37 23.31 16.84
CA HIS A 351 -9.86 24.64 17.14
C HIS A 351 -9.30 25.35 15.89
N ALA A 352 -8.50 24.64 15.08
CA ALA A 352 -7.95 25.19 13.85
C ALA A 352 -9.05 25.54 12.82
N GLU A 353 -10.11 24.74 12.74
CA GLU A 353 -11.27 25.01 11.88
C GLU A 353 -12.03 26.25 12.34
N GLN A 354 -12.27 26.40 13.65
CA GLN A 354 -12.88 27.61 14.21
C GLN A 354 -12.03 28.85 13.87
N GLN A 355 -10.70 28.79 14.08
CA GLN A 355 -9.79 29.88 13.72
C GLN A 355 -9.87 30.23 12.23
N ARG A 356 -9.92 29.23 11.34
CA ARG A 356 -10.08 29.44 9.90
C ARG A 356 -11.41 30.12 9.56
N GLN A 357 -12.50 29.74 10.23
CA GLN A 357 -13.81 30.37 10.01
C GLN A 357 -13.78 31.84 10.40
N PHE A 358 -13.20 32.18 11.55
CA PHE A 358 -13.01 33.57 11.99
C PHE A 358 -12.11 34.37 11.04
N ALA A 359 -10.98 33.80 10.60
CA ALA A 359 -10.11 34.45 9.64
C ALA A 359 -10.84 34.74 8.31
N ARG A 360 -11.68 33.79 7.86
CA ARG A 360 -12.47 33.95 6.62
C ARG A 360 -13.61 34.96 6.75
N SER A 361 -14.23 35.12 7.92
CA SER A 361 -15.20 36.20 8.13
C SER A 361 -14.49 37.55 8.15
N ALA A 362 -13.39 37.67 8.90
CA ALA A 362 -12.58 38.89 8.95
C ALA A 362 -12.06 39.31 7.56
N GLU A 363 -11.62 38.36 6.74
CA GLU A 363 -11.21 38.63 5.35
C GLU A 363 -12.36 39.21 4.51
N ARG A 364 -13.57 38.64 4.65
CA ARG A 364 -14.76 39.11 3.92
C ARG A 364 -15.12 40.54 4.34
N ASP A 365 -15.11 40.82 5.63
CA ASP A 365 -15.40 42.15 6.17
C ASP A 365 -14.36 43.18 5.70
N ALA A 366 -13.07 42.83 5.77
CA ALA A 366 -11.99 43.69 5.28
C ALA A 366 -12.13 43.99 3.78
N ARG A 367 -12.47 42.99 2.96
CA ARG A 367 -12.74 43.19 1.52
C ARG A 367 -13.93 44.10 1.28
N GLU A 368 -14.97 44.00 2.09
CA GLU A 368 -16.12 44.90 1.99
C GLU A 368 -15.76 46.33 2.36
N GLN A 369 -15.06 46.53 3.48
CA GLN A 369 -14.56 47.84 3.89
C GLN A 369 -13.69 48.47 2.81
N LEU A 370 -12.79 47.70 2.17
CA LEU A 370 -12.00 48.17 1.04
C LEU A 370 -12.86 48.62 -0.14
N ARG A 371 -13.90 47.84 -0.51
CA ARG A 371 -14.84 48.24 -1.57
C ARG A 371 -15.57 49.54 -1.22
N GLN A 372 -16.02 49.68 0.02
CA GLN A 372 -16.68 50.90 0.49
C GLN A 372 -15.73 52.11 0.45
N ALA A 373 -14.48 51.93 0.89
CA ALA A 373 -13.46 52.96 0.85
C ALA A 373 -13.17 53.41 -0.60
N ARG A 374 -13.00 52.47 -1.54
CA ARG A 374 -12.81 52.78 -2.97
C ARG A 374 -13.97 53.59 -3.54
N ARG A 375 -15.21 53.21 -3.24
CA ARG A 375 -16.40 53.99 -3.67
C ARG A 375 -16.40 55.41 -3.09
N ARG A 376 -15.93 55.60 -1.86
CA ARG A 376 -15.80 56.94 -1.24
C ARG A 376 -14.75 57.77 -1.96
N VAL A 377 -13.60 57.18 -2.31
CA VAL A 377 -12.53 57.84 -3.09
C VAL A 377 -13.05 58.26 -4.45
N GLU A 378 -13.67 57.37 -5.22
CA GLU A 378 -14.24 57.72 -6.54
C GLU A 378 -15.28 58.85 -6.46
N ARG A 379 -16.10 58.87 -5.40
CA ARG A 379 -17.05 59.98 -5.17
C ARG A 379 -16.35 61.28 -4.80
N ALA A 380 -15.21 61.23 -4.12
CA ALA A 380 -14.40 62.41 -3.85
C ALA A 380 -13.73 62.92 -5.12
N GLU A 381 -13.10 62.06 -5.91
CA GLU A 381 -12.48 62.40 -7.20
C GLU A 381 -13.48 63.00 -8.19
N ARG A 382 -14.71 62.44 -8.27
CA ARG A 382 -15.78 63.02 -9.10
C ARG A 382 -16.18 64.43 -8.64
N ARG A 383 -16.20 64.69 -7.34
CA ARG A 383 -16.48 66.03 -6.79
C ARG A 383 -15.34 67.00 -7.08
N GLU A 384 -14.10 66.56 -6.92
CA GLU A 384 -12.90 67.33 -7.26
C GLU A 384 -12.89 67.71 -8.74
N ARG A 385 -13.12 66.76 -9.64
CA ARG A 385 -13.18 67.00 -11.09
C ARG A 385 -14.21 68.06 -11.45
N ARG A 386 -15.43 67.96 -10.89
CA ARG A 386 -16.49 68.95 -11.11
C ARG A 386 -16.11 70.33 -10.59
N ALA A 387 -15.49 70.40 -9.41
CA ALA A 387 -15.03 71.67 -8.86
C ALA A 387 -13.93 72.31 -9.73
N ARG A 388 -13.01 71.50 -10.27
CA ARG A 388 -11.97 71.95 -11.20
C ARG A 388 -12.56 72.50 -12.50
N GLU A 389 -13.51 71.78 -13.11
CA GLU A 389 -14.24 72.22 -14.31
C GLU A 389 -14.98 73.55 -14.08
N GLN A 390 -15.49 73.80 -12.88
CA GLN A 390 -16.12 75.09 -12.53
C GLN A 390 -15.11 76.24 -12.41
N VAL A 391 -13.90 75.96 -11.91
CA VAL A 391 -12.84 76.98 -11.77
C VAL A 391 -12.18 77.33 -13.12
N ASP A 392 -12.02 76.35 -14.01
CA ASP A 392 -11.38 76.54 -15.32
C ASP A 392 -12.35 77.06 -16.41
N GLY A 393 -13.65 77.11 -16.11
CA GLY A 393 -14.72 77.50 -17.04
C GLY A 393 -15.21 78.96 -16.92
N ASP A 394 -14.82 79.67 -15.86
CA ASP A 394 -14.95 81.12 -15.68
C ASP A 394 -13.66 81.83 -16.15
#